data_AF-A0A6V8D4W3-F1
#
_entry.id   AF-A0A6V8D4W3-F1
#
_cell.length_a   1.000
_cell.length_b   1.000
_cell.length_c   1.000
_cell.angle_alpha   90.00
_cell.angle_beta   90.00
_cell.angle_gamma   90.00
#
_symmetry.space_group_name_H-M   'P 1'
#
loop_
_entity.id
_entity.type
_entity.pdbx_description
1 polymer ?
#
loop_
_entity_poly.entity_id
_entity_poly.type
_entity_poly.pdbx_seq_one_letter_code
_entity_poly.pdbx_strand_id
1 'polypeptide(L)'
;MVKLGGTLSSKPTKSRDFDHLIEQNSTELDFLSAYGGLASDSTDVAGIFSAIKRFLKAGGVEFTESATKLTLEFGYVQQVENGCKIYFKGRSLPIVASDLTQAGFADGKLPARRGSCTVTLQDWDLEQRRFIERLVEHINLR
;
A
#
# COMPACT_ATOMS: atom_id res chain seq x y z
N MET A 1 36.85 50.05 49.55
CA MET A 1 37.63 49.53 48.39
C MET A 1 37.95 48.08 48.70
N VAL A 2 37.54 47.03 47.98
CA VAL A 2 37.02 46.86 46.61
C VAL A 2 36.05 45.64 46.61
N LYS A 3 35.00 45.71 45.80
CA LYS A 3 33.97 44.68 45.56
C LYS A 3 34.51 43.58 44.63
N LEU A 4 34.28 42.31 44.95
CA LEU A 4 34.35 41.15 44.03
C LEU A 4 33.08 40.32 44.32
N GLY A 5 32.09 40.10 43.45
CA GLY A 5 32.01 40.21 42.00
C GLY A 5 32.04 38.82 41.38
N GLY A 6 30.87 38.15 41.25
CA GLY A 6 30.73 36.94 40.41
C GLY A 6 29.73 35.90 40.90
N THR A 7 28.43 36.16 40.70
CA THR A 7 27.36 35.16 40.84
C THR A 7 27.44 34.16 39.67
N LEU A 8 27.50 32.86 39.95
CA LEU A 8 27.38 31.80 38.93
C LEU A 8 26.01 31.93 38.24
N SER A 9 26.03 32.33 36.96
CA SER A 9 24.86 32.39 36.09
C SER A 9 24.35 30.97 35.83
N SER A 10 23.16 30.68 36.34
CA SER A 10 22.34 29.54 35.93
C SER A 10 21.94 29.72 34.47
N LYS A 11 22.40 28.83 33.58
CA LYS A 11 21.86 28.70 32.23
C LYS A 11 21.43 27.26 31.97
N PRO A 12 20.14 26.92 32.17
CA PRO A 12 19.53 25.80 31.47
C PRO A 12 18.94 26.35 30.18
N THR A 13 19.58 26.14 29.05
CA THR A 13 18.97 26.41 27.74
C THR A 13 19.43 25.35 26.77
N LYS A 14 18.85 24.16 26.91
CA LYS A 14 18.99 23.08 25.92
C LYS A 14 17.64 22.48 25.52
N SER A 15 16.54 22.98 26.09
CA SER A 15 15.16 22.53 25.83
C SER A 15 14.44 23.38 24.78
N ARG A 16 14.76 24.68 24.65
CA ARG A 16 14.10 25.55 23.64
C ARG A 16 14.46 25.23 22.20
N ASP A 17 15.68 24.78 21.91
CA ASP A 17 16.08 24.49 20.52
C ASP A 17 15.47 23.19 19.99
N PHE A 18 15.18 22.21 20.85
CA PHE A 18 14.63 20.93 20.42
C PHE A 18 13.14 21.03 20.11
N ASP A 19 12.37 21.76 20.93
CA ASP A 19 10.94 22.00 20.67
C ASP A 19 10.72 22.80 19.38
N HIS A 20 11.57 23.80 19.08
CA HIS A 20 11.48 24.56 17.83
C HIS A 20 11.88 23.74 16.60
N LEU A 21 12.78 22.76 16.73
CA LEU A 21 13.10 21.82 15.65
C LEU A 21 11.96 20.79 15.42
N ILE A 22 11.28 20.36 16.48
CA ILE A 22 10.08 19.49 16.38
C ILE A 22 8.93 20.26 15.72
N GLU A 23 8.73 21.53 16.07
CA GLU A 23 7.68 22.39 15.52
C GLU A 23 7.93 22.80 14.05
N GLN A 24 9.19 22.86 13.61
CA GLN A 24 9.54 23.08 12.20
C GLN A 24 9.41 21.83 11.32
N ASN A 25 9.47 20.62 11.89
CA ASN A 25 9.33 19.36 11.15
C ASN A 25 7.92 18.74 11.28
N SER A 26 7.07 19.22 12.20
CA SER A 26 5.70 18.72 12.36
C SER A 26 4.82 18.99 11.14
N THR A 27 5.21 19.94 10.28
CA THR A 27 4.58 20.22 8.98
C THR A 27 5.03 19.28 7.85
N GLU A 28 6.09 18.48 8.03
CA GLU A 28 6.53 17.48 7.04
C GLU A 28 5.85 16.11 7.19
N LEU A 29 5.14 15.87 8.30
CA LEU A 29 4.36 14.64 8.49
C LEU A 29 3.19 14.53 7.51
N ASP A 30 2.60 15.66 7.11
CA ASP A 30 1.55 15.72 6.09
C ASP A 30 2.09 15.45 4.67
N PHE A 31 3.39 15.65 4.43
CA PHE A 31 4.04 15.29 3.16
C PHE A 31 4.39 13.81 3.09
N LEU A 32 4.75 13.18 4.23
CA LEU A 32 5.03 11.75 4.31
C LEU A 32 3.76 10.90 4.26
N SER A 33 2.62 11.40 4.77
CA SER A 33 1.34 10.71 4.68
C SER A 33 0.85 10.55 3.22
N ALA A 34 1.28 11.44 2.32
CA ALA A 34 1.01 11.35 0.89
C ALA A 34 1.85 10.27 0.16
N TYR A 35 2.92 9.75 0.77
CA TYR A 35 3.83 8.77 0.19
C TYR A 35 3.74 7.35 0.78
N GLY A 36 2.87 7.12 1.76
CA GLY A 36 2.65 5.80 2.35
C GLY A 36 2.13 5.96 3.76
N GLY A 37 0.85 5.62 3.94
CA GLY A 37 0.08 5.90 5.14
C GLY A 37 0.78 5.48 6.44
N LEU A 38 0.46 6.21 7.52
CA LEU A 38 0.82 5.82 8.88
C LEU A 38 0.62 4.31 9.01
N ALA A 39 1.69 3.59 9.35
CA ALA A 39 1.64 2.18 9.66
C ALA A 39 0.70 1.99 10.85
N SER A 40 -0.59 1.85 10.56
CA SER A 40 -1.47 1.08 11.39
C SER A 40 -0.95 -0.34 11.28
N ASP A 41 -0.76 -1.03 12.42
CA ASP A 41 -0.45 -2.47 12.41
C ASP A 41 -1.53 -3.29 11.67
N SER A 42 -2.67 -2.67 11.31
CA SER A 42 -3.71 -3.22 10.48
C SER A 42 -3.69 -2.67 9.04
N THR A 43 -3.73 -3.57 8.08
CA THR A 43 -3.97 -3.30 6.65
C THR A 43 -5.32 -2.60 6.44
N ASP A 44 -5.35 -1.49 5.69
CA ASP A 44 -6.59 -0.84 5.26
C ASP A 44 -7.26 -1.62 4.11
N VAL A 45 -7.91 -2.74 4.47
CA VAL A 45 -8.56 -3.64 3.53
C VAL A 45 -9.63 -2.93 2.69
N ALA A 46 -10.42 -2.06 3.31
CA ALA A 46 -11.50 -1.34 2.64
C ALA A 46 -10.94 -0.30 1.64
N GLY A 47 -9.88 0.41 2.01
CA GLY A 47 -9.16 1.33 1.14
C GLY A 47 -8.58 0.62 -0.08
N ILE A 48 -7.85 -0.48 0.12
CA ILE A 48 -7.29 -1.30 -0.97
C ILE A 48 -8.41 -1.80 -1.89
N PHE A 49 -9.50 -2.32 -1.34
CA PHE A 49 -10.64 -2.79 -2.13
C PHE A 49 -11.26 -1.67 -2.98
N SER A 50 -11.49 -0.50 -2.38
CA SER A 50 -12.01 0.69 -3.08
C SER A 50 -11.08 1.14 -4.20
N ALA A 51 -9.77 1.10 -3.96
CA ALA A 51 -8.77 1.51 -4.92
C ALA A 51 -8.69 0.55 -6.11
N ILE A 52 -8.67 -0.77 -5.86
CA ILE A 52 -8.73 -1.81 -6.91
C ILE A 52 -10.01 -1.65 -7.74
N LYS A 53 -11.17 -1.43 -7.08
CA LYS A 53 -12.45 -1.20 -7.78
C LYS A 53 -12.37 -0.02 -8.75
N ARG A 54 -11.84 1.13 -8.30
CA ARG A 54 -11.69 2.32 -9.16
C ARG A 54 -10.73 2.04 -10.31
N PHE A 55 -9.64 1.32 -10.05
CA PHE A 55 -8.65 0.95 -11.04
C PHE A 55 -9.23 0.07 -12.14
N LEU A 56 -9.94 -1.01 -11.77
CA LEU A 56 -10.63 -1.90 -12.71
C LEU A 56 -11.68 -1.16 -13.54
N LYS A 57 -12.48 -0.29 -12.90
CA LYS A 57 -13.47 0.54 -13.60
C LYS A 57 -12.83 1.50 -14.60
N ALA A 58 -11.72 2.14 -14.23
CA ALA A 58 -10.97 3.02 -15.12
C ALA A 58 -10.33 2.25 -16.29
N GLY A 59 -9.92 1.00 -16.07
CA GLY A 59 -9.42 0.08 -17.10
C GLY A 59 -10.52 -0.54 -17.98
N GLY A 60 -11.79 -0.13 -17.83
CA GLY A 60 -12.91 -0.64 -18.63
C GLY A 60 -13.27 -2.10 -18.33
N VAL A 61 -12.92 -2.61 -17.15
CA VAL A 61 -13.22 -3.99 -16.77
C VAL A 61 -14.61 -4.09 -16.19
N GLU A 62 -15.44 -4.94 -16.78
CA GLU A 62 -16.79 -5.26 -16.29
C GLU A 62 -16.73 -6.22 -15.09
N PHE A 63 -17.51 -5.93 -14.05
CA PHE A 63 -17.63 -6.78 -12.86
C PHE A 63 -18.97 -6.63 -12.16
N THR A 64 -19.37 -7.66 -11.42
CA THR A 64 -20.46 -7.56 -10.44
C THR A 64 -19.89 -7.37 -9.04
N GLU A 65 -20.56 -6.54 -8.24
CA GLU A 65 -20.08 -6.14 -6.90
C GLU A 65 -21.04 -6.62 -5.81
N SER A 66 -20.45 -7.12 -4.72
CA SER A 66 -21.08 -7.26 -3.40
C SER A 66 -20.28 -6.45 -2.38
N ALA A 67 -20.77 -6.38 -1.12
CA ALA A 67 -20.12 -5.61 -0.06
C ALA A 67 -18.63 -5.93 0.14
N THR A 68 -18.20 -7.16 -0.15
CA THR A 68 -16.83 -7.61 0.09
C THR A 68 -16.15 -8.24 -1.14
N LYS A 69 -16.82 -8.29 -2.29
CA LYS A 69 -16.32 -9.02 -3.47
C LYS A 69 -16.61 -8.29 -4.77
N LEU A 70 -15.61 -8.25 -5.65
CA LEU A 70 -15.78 -8.00 -7.09
C LEU A 70 -15.66 -9.33 -7.81
N THR A 71 -16.67 -9.70 -8.60
CA THR A 71 -16.65 -10.89 -9.45
C THR A 71 -16.50 -10.48 -10.90
N LEU A 72 -15.47 -11.00 -11.54
CA LEU A 72 -15.07 -10.73 -12.92
C LEU A 72 -15.24 -12.01 -13.75
N GLU A 73 -15.33 -11.90 -15.07
CA GLU A 73 -15.38 -13.09 -15.94
C GLU A 73 -14.17 -14.02 -15.74
N PHE A 74 -13.02 -13.41 -15.53
CA PHE A 74 -11.72 -14.06 -15.40
C PHE A 74 -11.25 -14.20 -13.95
N GLY A 75 -12.08 -13.92 -12.94
CA GLY A 75 -11.59 -13.97 -11.57
C GLY A 75 -12.44 -13.29 -10.51
N TYR A 76 -11.83 -12.98 -9.38
CA TYR A 76 -12.42 -12.16 -8.35
C TYR A 76 -11.38 -11.37 -7.56
N VAL A 77 -11.87 -10.32 -6.90
CA VAL A 77 -11.19 -9.61 -5.81
C VAL A 77 -12.09 -9.72 -4.58
N GLN A 78 -11.57 -10.16 -3.44
CA GLN A 78 -12.33 -10.43 -2.23
C GLN A 78 -11.60 -9.85 -1.02
N GLN A 79 -12.29 -9.06 -0.20
CA GLN A 79 -11.78 -8.64 1.10
C GLN A 79 -11.60 -9.86 2.01
N VAL A 80 -10.42 -9.95 2.62
CA VAL A 80 -10.04 -10.92 3.64
C VAL A 80 -9.41 -10.17 4.82
N GLU A 81 -9.14 -10.87 5.93
CA GLU A 81 -8.69 -10.25 7.19
C GLU A 81 -7.45 -9.36 7.04
N ASN A 82 -6.49 -9.76 6.19
CA ASN A 82 -5.18 -9.13 6.04
C ASN A 82 -4.95 -8.48 4.67
N GLY A 83 -6.01 -8.17 3.92
CA GLY A 83 -5.90 -7.54 2.60
C GLY A 83 -7.00 -7.91 1.62
N CYS A 84 -6.72 -7.73 0.33
CA CYS A 84 -7.61 -8.11 -0.76
C CYS A 84 -7.05 -9.33 -1.50
N LYS A 85 -7.74 -10.46 -1.37
CA LYS A 85 -7.41 -11.67 -2.11
C LYS A 85 -7.87 -11.55 -3.56
N ILE A 86 -6.93 -11.73 -4.47
CA ILE A 86 -7.15 -11.79 -5.90
C ILE A 86 -7.01 -13.23 -6.36
N TYR A 87 -7.91 -13.64 -7.25
CA TYR A 87 -7.77 -14.87 -8.03
C TYR A 87 -8.12 -14.57 -9.47
N PHE A 88 -7.15 -14.67 -10.38
CA PHE A 88 -7.38 -14.53 -11.82
C PHE A 88 -7.05 -15.85 -12.54
N LYS A 89 -7.86 -16.22 -13.53
CA LYS A 89 -7.64 -17.34 -14.46
C LYS A 89 -7.30 -16.79 -15.84
N GLY A 90 -6.48 -17.52 -16.58
CA GLY A 90 -6.11 -17.15 -17.94
C GLY A 90 -5.20 -18.18 -18.60
N ARG A 91 -4.94 -18.03 -19.90
CA ARG A 91 -4.04 -18.93 -20.63
C ARG A 91 -2.62 -18.36 -20.61
N SER A 92 -1.71 -19.01 -19.89
CA SER A 92 -0.29 -18.61 -19.78
C SER A 92 -0.16 -17.16 -19.33
N LEU A 93 -0.59 -16.87 -18.10
CA LEU A 93 -0.50 -15.54 -17.49
C LEU A 93 0.92 -14.97 -17.58
N PRO A 94 1.08 -13.67 -17.84
CA PRO A 94 2.36 -13.03 -18.13
C PRO A 94 3.11 -12.68 -16.83
N ILE A 95 3.14 -13.60 -15.86
CA ILE A 95 3.76 -13.39 -14.54
C ILE A 95 4.63 -14.59 -14.16
N VAL A 96 5.59 -14.35 -13.28
CA VAL A 96 6.48 -15.34 -12.70
C VAL A 96 6.28 -15.42 -11.19
N ALA A 97 6.84 -16.44 -10.55
CA ALA A 97 6.66 -16.65 -9.11
C ALA A 97 7.13 -15.43 -8.27
N SER A 98 8.20 -14.76 -8.69
CA SER A 98 8.73 -13.58 -7.99
C SER A 98 7.81 -12.37 -8.04
N ASP A 99 6.92 -12.25 -9.03
CA ASP A 99 5.90 -11.19 -9.06
C ASP A 99 4.93 -11.33 -7.87
N LEU A 100 4.71 -12.56 -7.36
CA LEU A 100 3.78 -12.84 -6.26
C LEU A 100 4.43 -12.78 -4.86
N THR A 101 5.72 -12.48 -4.79
CA THR A 101 6.49 -12.39 -3.54
C THR A 101 7.09 -11.01 -3.33
N GLN A 102 6.66 -10.01 -4.11
CA GLN A 102 7.06 -8.62 -3.92
C GLN A 102 6.48 -8.05 -2.61
N ALA A 103 6.99 -6.90 -2.17
CA ALA A 103 6.44 -6.18 -1.02
C ALA A 103 4.96 -5.83 -1.25
N GLY A 104 4.14 -5.94 -0.19
CA GLY A 104 2.70 -5.74 -0.25
C GLY A 104 1.90 -6.89 -0.87
N PHE A 105 2.54 -8.05 -1.12
CA PHE A 105 1.87 -9.29 -1.51
C PHE A 105 2.08 -10.39 -0.47
N ALA A 106 1.03 -11.17 -0.23
CA ALA A 106 1.04 -12.33 0.65
C ALA A 106 0.34 -13.53 -0.02
N ASP A 107 0.68 -14.74 0.45
CA ASP A 107 0.04 -16.01 0.03
C ASP A 107 0.00 -16.26 -1.49
N GLY A 108 1.02 -15.79 -2.20
CA GLY A 108 1.17 -15.91 -3.64
C GLY A 108 1.24 -17.36 -4.12
N LYS A 109 0.39 -17.72 -5.09
CA LYS A 109 0.36 -19.04 -5.74
C LYS A 109 0.25 -18.92 -7.25
N LEU A 110 1.22 -19.51 -7.94
CA LEU A 110 1.28 -19.61 -9.40
C LEU A 110 1.52 -21.07 -9.81
N PRO A 111 0.55 -21.78 -10.40
CA PRO A 111 0.75 -23.12 -10.94
C PRO A 111 1.78 -23.10 -12.08
N ALA A 112 2.51 -24.20 -12.28
CA ALA A 112 3.57 -24.31 -13.30
C ALA A 112 3.10 -23.93 -14.72
N ARG A 113 1.85 -24.24 -15.08
CA ARG A 113 1.25 -23.90 -16.39
C ARG A 113 0.79 -22.45 -16.51
N ARG A 114 0.87 -21.66 -15.42
CA ARG A 114 0.39 -20.27 -15.33
C ARG A 114 -1.04 -20.09 -15.85
N GLY A 115 -1.89 -21.07 -15.52
CA GLY A 115 -3.32 -21.07 -15.89
C GLY A 115 -4.18 -20.20 -14.97
N SER A 116 -3.63 -19.81 -13.83
CA SER A 116 -4.27 -18.95 -12.84
C SER A 116 -3.22 -18.38 -11.90
N CYS A 117 -3.58 -17.38 -11.12
CA CYS A 117 -2.80 -16.93 -9.98
C CYS A 117 -3.73 -16.56 -8.83
N THR A 118 -3.23 -16.75 -7.61
CA THR A 118 -3.88 -16.27 -6.39
C THR A 118 -2.85 -15.49 -5.58
N VAL A 119 -3.23 -14.35 -5.04
CA VAL A 119 -2.37 -13.56 -4.14
C VAL A 119 -3.23 -12.62 -3.30
N THR A 120 -2.80 -12.32 -2.08
CA THR A 120 -3.44 -11.32 -1.22
C THR A 120 -2.63 -10.03 -1.29
N LEU A 121 -3.27 -8.94 -1.69
CA LEU A 121 -2.67 -7.60 -1.71
C LEU A 121 -2.87 -6.97 -0.34
N GLN A 122 -1.77 -6.61 0.31
CA GLN A 122 -1.74 -5.97 1.62
C GLN A 122 -1.48 -4.47 1.53
N ASP A 123 -1.06 -3.99 0.36
CA ASP A 123 -0.82 -2.58 0.05
C ASP A 123 -1.42 -2.19 -1.31
N TRP A 124 -1.41 -0.89 -1.64
CA TRP A 124 -1.89 -0.38 -2.93
C TRP A 124 -0.96 0.65 -3.57
N ASP A 125 0.21 0.19 -3.97
CA ASP A 125 1.26 1.00 -4.57
C ASP A 125 1.49 0.65 -6.05
N LEU A 126 2.61 1.12 -6.59
CA LEU A 126 2.98 0.95 -7.99
C LEU A 126 3.06 -0.53 -8.40
N GLU A 127 3.60 -1.39 -7.54
CA GLU A 127 3.77 -2.82 -7.85
C GLU A 127 2.42 -3.53 -7.99
N GLN A 128 1.47 -3.30 -7.08
CA GLN A 128 0.14 -3.90 -7.14
C GLN A 128 -0.66 -3.40 -8.35
N ARG A 129 -0.54 -2.12 -8.69
CA ARG A 129 -1.17 -1.54 -9.88
C ARG A 129 -0.64 -2.20 -11.15
N ARG A 130 0.69 -2.25 -11.31
CA ARG A 130 1.34 -2.89 -12.46
C ARG A 130 1.00 -4.38 -12.57
N PHE A 131 0.93 -5.07 -11.44
CA PHE A 131 0.53 -6.47 -11.39
C PHE A 131 -0.88 -6.69 -11.95
N ILE A 132 -1.87 -5.92 -11.47
CA ILE A 132 -3.25 -6.03 -11.96
C ILE A 132 -3.34 -5.58 -13.42
N GLU A 133 -2.68 -4.48 -13.79
CA GLU A 133 -2.63 -3.96 -15.16
C GLU A 133 -2.13 -5.03 -16.16
N ARG A 134 -0.97 -5.63 -15.90
CA ARG A 134 -0.40 -6.69 -16.75
C ARG A 134 -1.35 -7.86 -16.95
N LEU A 135 -2.09 -8.24 -15.90
CA LEU A 135 -3.04 -9.34 -16.00
C LEU A 135 -4.28 -8.96 -16.80
N VAL A 136 -4.84 -7.78 -16.56
CA VAL A 136 -6.02 -7.28 -17.27
C VAL A 136 -5.71 -7.08 -18.76
N GLU A 137 -4.57 -6.46 -19.08
CA GLU A 137 -4.12 -6.28 -20.48
C GLU A 137 -4.00 -7.61 -21.21
N HIS A 138 -3.38 -8.62 -20.59
CA HIS A 138 -3.22 -9.93 -21.21
C HIS A 138 -4.55 -10.66 -21.45
N ILE A 139 -5.56 -10.40 -20.61
CA ILE A 139 -6.87 -10.99 -20.74
C ILE A 139 -7.70 -10.27 -21.81
N ASN A 140 -7.64 -8.93 -21.87
CA ASN A 140 -8.38 -8.15 -22.86
C ASN A 140 -7.80 -8.24 -24.28
N LEU A 141 -6.51 -8.54 -24.44
CA LEU A 141 -5.85 -8.66 -25.74
C LEU A 141 -6.04 -10.04 -26.42
N ARG A 142 -6.85 -10.95 -25.86
CA ARG A 142 -7.03 -12.32 -26.37
C ARG A 142 -8.47 -12.76 -26.42
#